data_AF-A0A4Q3JQM1-F1
#
_entry.id   AF-A0A4Q3JQM1-F1
#
_cell.length_a   1.000
_cell.length_b   1.000
_cell.length_c   1.000
_cell.angle_alpha   90.00
_cell.angle_beta   90.00
_cell.angle_gamma   90.00
#
_symmetry.space_group_name_H-M   'P 1'
#
loop_
_entity.id
_entity.type
_entity.pdbx_description
1 polymer ?
#
loop_
_entity_poly.entity_id
_entity_poly.type
_entity_poly.pdbx_seq_one_letter_code
_entity_poly.pdbx_strand_id
1 'polypeptide(L)'
;MVAKPTPASTEASTTSPASPASTDPPAPTGKLRATLREFATADPRSLGLFRIIFGVFLLIDLYRRLPDYIFFYTNEGMLPNHGAIFRPMSGHLFSIYHAFSTRGEVLVAFALTALAYLVYTVGFKTRLMQVAVLVLVTSLHSRNILLENGGDVVANILALWTCFLPLGRRF
;
A
#
# COMPACT_ATOMS: atom_id res chain seq x y z
N MET A 1 101.56 -17.57 15.00
CA MET A 1 100.96 -16.33 15.55
C MET A 1 100.09 -15.74 14.44
N VAL A 2 98.78 -15.52 14.51
CA VAL A 2 97.78 -15.64 15.58
C VAL A 2 96.38 -15.80 14.93
N ALA A 3 95.61 -16.72 15.53
CA ALA A 3 94.15 -16.88 15.62
C ALA A 3 93.15 -15.90 14.94
N LYS A 4 92.09 -16.50 14.36
CA LYS A 4 90.71 -15.99 14.24
C LYS A 4 90.10 -15.79 15.65
N PRO A 5 89.32 -14.73 15.95
CA PRO A 5 87.84 -14.86 15.95
C PRO A 5 87.01 -13.58 15.67
N THR A 6 85.83 -13.78 15.07
CA THR A 6 84.57 -12.99 15.14
C THR A 6 83.97 -13.16 16.57
N PRO A 7 83.15 -12.29 17.20
CA PRO A 7 82.00 -11.53 16.62
C PRO A 7 81.66 -10.16 17.26
N ALA A 8 80.69 -9.43 16.68
CA ALA A 8 79.66 -8.67 17.41
C ALA A 8 78.62 -8.08 16.46
N SER A 9 77.37 -8.44 16.71
CA SER A 9 76.12 -7.92 16.16
C SER A 9 75.77 -6.53 16.72
N THR A 10 75.16 -5.66 15.90
CA THR A 10 74.28 -4.59 16.40
C THR A 10 73.17 -4.34 15.39
N GLU A 11 71.94 -4.54 15.86
CA GLU A 11 70.67 -4.25 15.21
C GLU A 11 70.38 -2.75 15.15
N ALA A 12 69.73 -2.29 14.08
CA ALA A 12 68.77 -1.18 14.06
C ALA A 12 68.12 -1.14 12.65
N SER A 13 67.03 -1.86 12.42
CA SER A 13 65.64 -1.35 12.43
C SER A 13 65.36 -0.18 11.46
N THR A 14 64.34 -0.43 10.60
CA THR A 14 63.37 0.52 10.04
C THR A 14 63.91 1.54 9.01
N THR A 15 63.34 1.77 7.82
CA THR A 15 61.93 1.76 7.42
C THR A 15 61.85 1.73 5.89
N SER A 16 61.04 0.84 5.35
CA SER A 16 60.60 0.84 3.94
C SER A 16 59.69 2.05 3.71
N PRO A 17 59.89 2.89 2.66
CA PRO A 17 58.96 3.96 2.38
C PRO A 17 57.65 3.35 1.86
N ALA A 18 56.61 3.56 2.66
CA ALA A 18 55.26 3.11 2.43
C ALA A 18 54.72 3.56 1.06
N SER A 19 54.12 2.59 0.36
CA SER A 19 53.18 2.81 -0.75
C SER A 19 52.09 3.81 -0.31
N PRO A 20 51.79 4.86 -1.09
CA PRO A 20 50.70 5.76 -0.74
C PRO A 20 49.39 4.98 -0.83
N ALA A 21 48.76 4.78 0.33
CA ALA A 21 47.43 4.25 0.47
C ALA A 21 46.47 5.10 -0.38
N SER A 22 45.98 4.54 -1.49
CA SER A 22 44.82 5.04 -2.20
C SER A 22 43.63 4.97 -1.25
N THR A 23 43.31 6.11 -0.65
CA THR A 23 42.08 6.27 0.13
C THR A 23 40.96 6.49 -0.87
N ASP A 24 40.47 5.40 -1.47
CA ASP A 24 39.20 5.44 -2.18
C ASP A 24 38.08 5.59 -1.14
N PRO A 25 37.26 6.67 -1.18
CA PRO A 25 36.09 6.73 -0.33
C PRO A 25 35.09 5.64 -0.77
N PRO A 26 34.48 4.90 0.17
CA PRO A 26 33.54 3.84 -0.19
C PRO A 26 32.26 4.46 -0.75
N ALA A 27 31.95 4.19 -2.02
CA ALA A 27 30.65 4.52 -2.60
C ALA A 27 29.54 3.66 -1.95
N PRO A 28 28.65 4.19 -1.09
CA PRO A 28 27.64 3.38 -0.41
C PRO A 28 26.30 3.40 -1.16
N THR A 29 26.28 3.77 -2.45
CA THR A 29 25.03 3.91 -3.23
C THR A 29 24.67 2.64 -3.99
N GLY A 30 25.62 1.74 -4.25
CA GLY A 30 25.39 0.48 -4.98
C GLY A 30 24.75 -0.62 -4.14
N LYS A 31 25.17 -0.77 -2.87
CA LYS A 31 24.67 -1.84 -1.98
C LYS A 31 23.19 -1.65 -1.62
N LEU A 32 22.79 -0.43 -1.25
CA LEU A 32 21.39 -0.13 -0.94
C LEU A 32 20.47 -0.39 -2.14
N ARG A 33 20.89 0.00 -3.36
CA ARG A 33 20.13 -0.26 -4.59
C ARG A 33 20.05 -1.75 -4.92
N ALA A 34 21.12 -2.51 -4.69
CA ALA A 34 21.13 -3.96 -4.89
C ALA A 34 20.20 -4.67 -3.91
N THR A 35 20.26 -4.34 -2.62
CA THR A 35 19.40 -4.91 -1.58
C THR A 35 17.93 -4.55 -1.82
N LEU A 36 17.63 -3.28 -2.14
CA LEU A 36 16.29 -2.85 -2.53
C LEU A 36 15.78 -3.61 -3.76
N ARG A 37 16.64 -3.89 -4.75
CA ARG A 37 16.25 -4.64 -5.95
C ARG A 37 15.90 -6.08 -5.60
N GLU A 38 16.62 -6.69 -4.68
CA GLU A 38 16.38 -8.05 -4.20
C GLU A 38 15.02 -8.17 -3.50
N PHE A 39 14.73 -7.24 -2.56
CA PHE A 39 13.44 -7.18 -1.84
C PHE A 39 12.27 -6.64 -2.69
N ALA A 40 12.51 -5.78 -3.68
CA ALA A 40 11.48 -5.24 -4.57
C ALA A 40 11.13 -6.16 -5.74
N THR A 41 11.64 -7.40 -5.75
CA THR A 41 11.26 -8.42 -6.73
C THR A 41 9.98 -9.12 -6.28
N ALA A 42 8.82 -8.54 -6.60
CA ALA A 42 7.53 -9.21 -6.40
C ALA A 42 7.18 -10.07 -7.62
N ASP A 43 6.79 -11.33 -7.39
CA ASP A 43 6.31 -12.20 -8.47
C ASP A 43 5.01 -11.61 -9.06
N PRO A 44 4.97 -11.28 -10.36
CA PRO A 44 3.77 -10.75 -11.00
C PRO A 44 2.56 -11.70 -10.91
N ARG A 45 2.75 -13.00 -10.76
CA ARG A 45 1.65 -13.97 -10.59
C ARG A 45 0.96 -13.79 -9.25
N SER A 46 1.73 -13.63 -8.18
CA SER A 46 1.22 -13.39 -6.83
C SER A 46 0.50 -12.05 -6.74
N LEU A 47 0.99 -11.01 -7.45
CA LEU A 47 0.31 -9.72 -7.54
C LEU A 47 -1.05 -9.82 -8.26
N GLY A 48 -1.13 -10.59 -9.34
CA GLY A 48 -2.40 -10.85 -10.03
C GLY A 48 -3.39 -11.60 -9.14
N LEU A 49 -2.93 -12.63 -8.42
CA LEU A 49 -3.77 -13.38 -7.48
C LEU A 49 -4.28 -12.49 -6.33
N PHE A 50 -3.41 -11.67 -5.76
CA PHE A 50 -3.78 -10.68 -4.76
C PHE A 50 -4.87 -9.73 -5.27
N ARG A 51 -4.77 -9.24 -6.52
CA ARG A 51 -5.81 -8.41 -7.14
C ARG A 51 -7.17 -9.10 -7.13
N ILE A 52 -7.21 -10.36 -7.55
CA ILE A 52 -8.45 -11.14 -7.66
C ILE A 52 -9.04 -11.37 -6.27
N ILE A 53 -8.22 -11.83 -5.31
CA ILE A 53 -8.67 -12.08 -3.94
C ILE A 53 -9.19 -10.78 -3.30
N PHE A 54 -8.45 -9.67 -3.47
CA PHE A 54 -8.84 -8.38 -2.93
C PHE A 54 -10.12 -7.83 -3.57
N GLY A 55 -10.25 -7.94 -4.89
CA GLY A 55 -11.47 -7.55 -5.60
C GLY A 55 -12.70 -8.36 -5.18
N VAL A 56 -12.56 -9.68 -5.03
CA VAL A 56 -13.61 -10.56 -4.51
C VAL A 56 -13.96 -10.21 -3.07
N PHE A 57 -12.96 -9.93 -2.23
CA PHE A 57 -13.17 -9.48 -0.86
C PHE A 57 -14.03 -8.20 -0.80
N LEU A 58 -13.73 -7.20 -1.63
CA LEU A 58 -14.51 -5.95 -1.71
C LEU A 58 -15.95 -6.19 -2.20
N LEU A 59 -16.15 -7.13 -3.11
CA LEU A 59 -17.49 -7.52 -3.57
C LEU A 59 -18.30 -8.19 -2.46
N ILE A 60 -17.66 -9.08 -1.69
CA ILE A 60 -18.29 -9.74 -0.53
C ILE A 60 -18.63 -8.70 0.54
N ASP A 61 -17.74 -7.76 0.83
CA ASP A 61 -18.03 -6.67 1.76
C ASP A 61 -19.25 -5.85 1.32
N LEU A 62 -19.30 -5.42 0.06
CA LEU A 62 -20.43 -4.68 -0.48
C LEU A 62 -21.73 -5.50 -0.42
N TYR A 63 -21.67 -6.79 -0.77
CA TYR A 63 -22.82 -7.69 -0.69
C TYR A 63 -23.35 -7.85 0.73
N ARG A 64 -22.45 -7.93 1.73
CA ARG A 64 -22.83 -7.99 3.15
C ARG A 64 -23.52 -6.71 3.63
N ARG A 65 -23.27 -5.56 2.99
CA ARG A 65 -23.90 -4.27 3.32
C ARG A 65 -25.24 -4.06 2.60
N LEU A 66 -25.58 -4.87 1.59
CA LEU A 66 -26.82 -4.74 0.81
C LEU A 66 -28.12 -4.96 1.61
N PRO A 67 -28.23 -5.82 2.63
CA PRO A 67 -29.48 -5.96 3.39
C PRO A 67 -29.81 -4.70 4.20
N ASP A 68 -28.79 -4.05 4.76
CA ASP A 68 -28.96 -2.94 5.70
C ASP A 68 -28.74 -1.55 5.04
N TYR A 69 -28.62 -1.50 3.71
CA TYR A 69 -28.30 -0.26 2.99
C TYR A 69 -29.34 0.84 3.22
N ILE A 70 -30.63 0.48 3.33
CA ILE A 70 -31.71 1.44 3.60
C ILE A 70 -31.48 2.11 4.95
N PHE A 71 -31.13 1.32 5.96
CA PHE A 71 -31.01 1.82 7.33
C PHE A 71 -29.77 2.70 7.53
N PHE A 72 -28.67 2.43 6.82
CA PHE A 72 -27.39 3.12 7.06
C PHE A 72 -27.00 4.15 5.99
N TYR A 73 -27.51 4.05 4.76
CA TYR A 73 -27.07 4.87 3.63
C TYR A 73 -28.17 5.76 3.04
N THR A 74 -29.43 5.63 3.48
CA THR A 74 -30.54 6.47 2.99
C THR A 74 -31.04 7.45 4.06
N ASN A 75 -31.74 8.51 3.63
CA ASN A 75 -32.33 9.49 4.55
C ASN A 75 -33.50 8.95 5.39
N GLU A 76 -34.04 7.79 5.03
CA GLU A 76 -35.13 7.15 5.76
C GLU A 76 -34.63 6.27 6.91
N GLY A 77 -33.33 6.02 6.94
CA GLY A 77 -32.66 5.24 7.96
C GLY A 77 -32.27 6.05 9.19
N MET A 78 -31.42 5.45 10.02
CA MET A 78 -30.95 6.03 11.27
C MET A 78 -29.95 7.17 11.08
N LEU A 79 -29.24 7.20 9.94
CA LEU A 79 -28.21 8.20 9.66
C LEU A 79 -28.50 9.02 8.39
N PRO A 80 -29.44 10.00 8.46
CA PRO A 80 -29.71 10.90 7.35
C PRO A 80 -28.47 11.70 6.92
N ASN A 81 -28.39 12.03 5.64
CA ASN A 81 -27.30 12.82 5.05
C ASN A 81 -27.10 14.15 5.77
N HIS A 82 -28.19 14.84 6.10
CA HIS A 82 -28.11 16.10 6.84
C HIS A 82 -27.50 15.91 8.23
N GLY A 83 -27.91 14.86 8.96
CA GLY A 83 -27.35 14.55 10.28
C GLY A 83 -25.85 14.28 10.23
N ALA A 84 -25.41 13.50 9.23
CA ALA A 84 -24.00 13.19 9.04
C ALA A 84 -23.14 14.39 8.59
N ILE A 85 -23.70 15.34 7.84
CA ILE A 85 -22.99 16.55 7.38
C ILE A 85 -22.93 17.63 8.47
N PHE A 86 -24.04 17.88 9.18
CA PHE A 86 -24.11 18.96 10.17
C PHE A 86 -23.52 18.57 11.53
N ARG A 87 -23.50 17.27 11.86
CA ARG A 87 -22.86 16.73 13.06
C ARG A 87 -22.03 15.50 12.69
N PRO A 88 -20.88 15.70 12.01
CA PRO A 88 -20.06 14.59 11.59
C PRO A 88 -19.49 13.87 12.81
N MET A 89 -19.43 12.54 12.73
CA MET A 89 -18.97 11.69 13.83
C MET A 89 -17.44 11.82 14.08
N SER A 90 -16.70 12.37 13.12
CA SER A 90 -15.28 12.71 13.21
C SER A 90 -15.01 13.99 12.39
N GLY A 91 -13.89 14.67 12.63
CA GLY A 91 -13.63 16.01 12.11
C GLY A 91 -13.50 16.12 10.58
N HIS A 92 -13.24 15.02 9.87
CA HIS A 92 -13.00 15.02 8.42
C HIS A 92 -13.52 13.74 7.74
N LEU A 93 -14.84 13.54 7.69
CA LEU A 93 -15.43 12.47 6.86
C LEU A 93 -15.83 13.04 5.50
N PHE A 94 -15.16 12.59 4.46
CA PHE A 94 -15.59 12.82 3.08
C PHE A 94 -16.10 11.51 2.50
N SER A 95 -17.34 11.51 2.01
CA SER A 95 -17.94 10.36 1.35
C SER A 95 -18.81 10.80 0.18
N ILE A 96 -18.57 10.19 -0.99
CA ILE A 96 -19.41 10.39 -2.18
C ILE A 96 -20.86 9.96 -1.91
N TYR A 97 -21.08 9.03 -0.98
CA TYR A 97 -22.42 8.54 -0.65
C TYR A 97 -23.30 9.56 0.09
N HIS A 98 -22.75 10.69 0.55
CA HIS A 98 -23.56 11.79 1.07
C HIS A 98 -24.38 12.51 -0.01
N ALA A 99 -24.00 12.36 -1.29
CA ALA A 99 -24.72 12.97 -2.41
C ALA A 99 -26.04 12.25 -2.74
N PHE A 100 -26.19 10.99 -2.34
CA PHE A 100 -27.36 10.16 -2.66
C PHE A 100 -28.28 10.07 -1.45
N SER A 101 -29.57 10.34 -1.64
CA SER A 101 -30.52 10.51 -0.52
C SER A 101 -31.63 9.45 -0.51
N THR A 102 -32.06 9.02 -1.70
CA THR A 102 -33.18 8.09 -1.86
C THR A 102 -32.73 6.63 -1.99
N ARG A 103 -33.63 5.68 -1.69
CA ARG A 103 -33.36 4.24 -1.80
C ARG A 103 -32.84 3.85 -3.18
N GLY A 104 -33.47 4.39 -4.24
CA GLY A 104 -33.10 4.09 -5.63
C GLY A 104 -31.73 4.64 -6.01
N GLU A 105 -31.43 5.89 -5.65
CA GLU A 105 -30.12 6.51 -5.91
C GLU A 105 -28.98 5.76 -5.24
N VAL A 106 -29.16 5.39 -3.97
CA VAL A 106 -28.14 4.64 -3.22
C VAL A 106 -27.95 3.25 -3.81
N LEU A 107 -29.03 2.57 -4.22
CA LEU A 107 -28.93 1.26 -4.86
C LEU A 107 -28.16 1.34 -6.19
N VAL A 108 -28.41 2.39 -6.99
CA VAL A 108 -27.66 2.64 -8.23
C VAL A 108 -26.19 2.92 -7.92
N ALA A 109 -25.88 3.73 -6.90
CA ALA A 109 -24.50 3.98 -6.48
C ALA A 109 -23.79 2.69 -6.03
N PHE A 110 -24.47 1.82 -5.28
CA PHE A 110 -23.97 0.50 -4.91
C PHE A 110 -23.73 -0.40 -6.13
N ALA A 111 -24.65 -0.42 -7.10
CA ALA A 111 -24.48 -1.18 -8.33
C ALA A 111 -23.28 -0.68 -9.16
N LEU A 112 -23.09 0.64 -9.27
CA LEU A 112 -21.92 1.23 -9.92
C LEU A 112 -20.62 0.89 -9.18
N THR A 113 -20.67 0.85 -7.86
CA THR A 113 -19.52 0.44 -7.03
C THR A 113 -19.17 -1.02 -7.24
N ALA A 114 -20.17 -1.90 -7.25
CA ALA A 114 -20.00 -3.32 -7.57
C ALA A 114 -19.40 -3.50 -8.97
N LEU A 115 -19.87 -2.74 -9.95
CA LEU A 115 -19.32 -2.75 -11.30
C LEU A 115 -17.85 -2.32 -11.32
N ALA A 116 -17.49 -1.24 -10.61
CA ALA A 116 -16.10 -0.80 -10.51
C ALA A 116 -15.20 -1.89 -9.88
N TYR A 117 -15.69 -2.58 -8.85
CA TYR A 117 -14.97 -3.68 -8.19
C TYR A 117 -14.81 -4.90 -9.12
N LEU A 118 -15.82 -5.21 -9.92
CA LEU A 118 -15.73 -6.26 -10.95
C LEU A 118 -14.69 -5.91 -12.02
N VAL A 119 -14.72 -4.67 -12.55
CA VAL A 119 -13.77 -4.20 -13.56
C VAL A 119 -12.34 -4.18 -13.00
N TYR A 120 -12.17 -3.80 -11.73
CA TYR A 120 -10.90 -3.90 -11.02
C TYR A 120 -10.38 -5.34 -10.92
N THR A 121 -11.27 -6.28 -10.57
CA THR A 121 -10.95 -7.72 -10.48
C THR A 121 -10.46 -8.27 -11.82
N VAL A 122 -11.17 -7.91 -12.90
CA VAL A 122 -10.80 -8.27 -14.29
C VAL A 122 -9.48 -7.66 -14.72
N GLY A 123 -9.10 -6.49 -14.19
CA GLY A 123 -7.83 -5.84 -14.50
C GLY A 123 -7.88 -4.82 -15.63
N PHE A 124 -9.07 -4.39 -16.05
CA PHE A 124 -9.17 -3.40 -17.11
C PHE A 124 -8.66 -2.03 -16.62
N LYS A 125 -7.70 -1.43 -17.33
CA LYS A 125 -7.04 -0.16 -16.95
C LYS A 125 -6.71 -0.07 -15.45
N THR A 126 -5.97 -1.07 -14.95
CA THR A 126 -5.60 -1.26 -13.54
C THR A 126 -5.24 0.02 -12.77
N ARG A 127 -4.42 0.92 -13.32
CA ARG A 127 -4.03 2.17 -12.64
C ARG A 127 -5.20 3.09 -12.31
N LEU A 128 -6.14 3.26 -13.25
CA LEU A 128 -7.32 4.10 -13.04
C LEU A 128 -8.28 3.42 -12.06
N MET A 129 -8.47 2.11 -12.22
CA MET A 129 -9.37 1.34 -11.36
C MET A 129 -8.85 1.24 -9.92
N GLN A 130 -7.53 1.18 -9.69
CA GLN A 130 -6.95 1.23 -8.35
C GLN A 130 -7.35 2.50 -7.60
N VAL A 131 -7.22 3.66 -8.26
CA VAL A 131 -7.60 4.95 -7.68
C VAL A 131 -9.12 5.03 -7.49
N ALA A 132 -9.90 4.57 -8.47
CA ALA A 132 -11.36 4.54 -8.35
C ALA A 132 -11.82 3.66 -7.18
N VAL A 133 -11.28 2.44 -7.04
CA VAL A 133 -11.58 1.53 -5.94
C VAL A 133 -11.17 2.13 -4.60
N LEU A 134 -9.98 2.74 -4.52
CA LEU A 134 -9.53 3.43 -3.31
C LEU A 134 -10.53 4.51 -2.89
N VAL A 135 -10.96 5.36 -3.81
CA VAL A 135 -11.93 6.43 -3.53
C VAL A 135 -13.28 5.86 -3.14
N LEU A 136 -13.76 4.82 -3.82
CA LEU A 136 -15.06 4.21 -3.55
C LEU A 136 -15.09 3.50 -2.18
N VAL A 137 -14.09 2.67 -1.87
CA VAL A 137 -14.03 1.93 -0.59
C VAL A 137 -13.86 2.88 0.59
N THR A 138 -12.99 3.88 0.46
CA THR A 138 -12.81 4.89 1.52
C THR A 138 -14.06 5.73 1.70
N SER A 139 -14.75 6.09 0.62
CA SER A 139 -16.05 6.78 0.70
C SER A 139 -17.11 5.92 1.37
N LEU A 140 -17.19 4.62 1.04
CA LEU A 140 -18.19 3.72 1.63
C LEU A 140 -17.99 3.60 3.14
N HIS A 141 -16.75 3.36 3.59
CA HIS A 141 -16.42 3.26 5.01
C HIS A 141 -16.61 4.60 5.74
N SER A 142 -16.21 5.71 5.12
CA SER A 142 -16.39 7.05 5.68
C SER A 142 -17.85 7.48 5.76
N ARG A 143 -18.80 6.79 5.10
CA ARG A 143 -20.22 7.15 5.23
C ARG A 143 -20.76 6.84 6.62
N ASN A 144 -20.23 5.81 7.28
CA ASN A 144 -20.69 5.37 8.59
C ASN A 144 -19.58 4.67 9.41
N ILE A 145 -18.94 5.45 10.29
CA ILE A 145 -17.90 4.96 11.23
C ILE A 145 -18.44 3.90 12.21
N LEU A 146 -19.74 3.87 12.52
CA LEU A 146 -20.29 2.86 13.44
C LEU A 146 -20.23 1.44 12.88
N LEU A 147 -20.21 1.31 11.56
CA LEU A 147 -20.04 0.03 10.87
C LEU A 147 -18.58 -0.31 10.62
N GLU A 148 -17.67 0.63 10.87
CA GLU A 148 -16.25 0.46 10.59
C GLU A 148 -15.63 -0.49 11.62
N ASN A 149 -14.97 -1.53 11.12
CA ASN A 149 -14.18 -2.45 11.92
C ASN A 149 -12.69 -2.37 11.57
N GLY A 150 -11.81 -2.96 12.38
CA GLY A 150 -10.37 -3.03 12.09
C GLY A 150 -10.07 -3.68 10.72
N GLY A 151 -10.94 -4.59 10.25
CA GLY A 151 -10.85 -5.15 8.89
C GLY A 151 -11.05 -4.11 7.78
N ASP A 152 -11.96 -3.16 7.97
CA ASP A 152 -12.25 -2.10 7.01
C ASP A 152 -11.09 -1.11 6.92
N VAL A 153 -10.46 -0.81 8.05
CA VAL A 153 -9.22 -0.01 8.12
C VAL A 153 -8.10 -0.69 7.33
N VAL A 154 -7.91 -2.00 7.52
CA VAL A 154 -6.93 -2.78 6.75
C VAL A 154 -7.28 -2.77 5.26
N ALA A 155 -8.56 -2.91 4.89
CA ALA A 155 -8.99 -2.85 3.50
C ALA A 155 -8.68 -1.49 2.84
N ASN A 156 -8.92 -0.38 3.54
CA ASN A 156 -8.58 0.97 3.08
C ASN A 156 -7.06 1.13 2.87
N ILE A 157 -6.26 0.66 3.83
CA ILE A 157 -4.79 0.69 3.74
C ILE A 157 -4.31 -0.18 2.57
N LEU A 158 -4.84 -1.39 2.40
CA LEU A 158 -4.52 -2.26 1.27
C LEU A 158 -4.90 -1.63 -0.07
N ALA A 159 -6.08 -1.02 -0.18
CA ALA A 159 -6.50 -0.28 -1.36
C ALA A 159 -5.50 0.83 -1.71
N LEU A 160 -5.02 1.56 -0.70
CA LEU A 160 -4.01 2.60 -0.89
C LEU A 160 -2.69 2.00 -1.41
N TRP A 161 -2.22 0.92 -0.82
CA TRP A 161 -1.02 0.22 -1.29
C TRP A 161 -1.17 -0.30 -2.72
N THR A 162 -2.35 -0.78 -3.11
CA THR A 162 -2.57 -1.28 -4.48
C THR A 162 -2.27 -0.23 -5.53
N CYS A 163 -2.48 1.07 -5.25
CA CYS A 163 -2.19 2.17 -6.17
C CYS A 163 -0.69 2.27 -6.51
N PHE A 164 0.18 1.93 -5.56
CA PHE A 164 1.63 1.96 -5.76
C PHE A 164 2.17 0.68 -6.41
N LEU A 165 1.50 -0.45 -6.19
CA LEU A 165 1.97 -1.74 -6.69
C LEU A 165 1.62 -1.92 -8.20
N PRO A 166 2.54 -2.49 -9.00
CA PRO A 166 2.33 -2.75 -10.42
C PRO A 166 1.44 -4.00 -10.66
N LEU A 167 0.17 -3.95 -10.24
CA LEU A 167 -0.78 -5.06 -10.39
C LEU A 167 -1.18 -5.33 -11.86
N GLY A 168 -0.84 -4.43 -12.79
CA GLY A 168 -1.13 -4.57 -14.22
C GLY A 168 0.01 -5.14 -15.06
N ARG A 169 1.12 -5.61 -14.47
CA ARG A 169 2.24 -6.18 -15.25
C ARG A 169 1.94 -7.58 -15.80
N ARG A 170 0.97 -8.30 -15.22
CA ARG A 170 0.54 -9.62 -15.68
C ARG A 170 -0.90 -9.88 -15.20
N PHE A 171 -1.79 -10.15 -16.16
CA PHE A 171 -3.26 -10.24 -16.03
C PHE A 171 -3.97 -8.93 -15.70
#